data_AF-A0A836C2D9-F1
#
_entry.id   AF-A0A836C2D9-F1
#
_cell.length_a   1.000
_cell.length_b   1.000
_cell.length_c   1.000
_cell.angle_alpha   90.00
_cell.angle_beta   90.00
_cell.angle_gamma   90.00
#
_symmetry.space_group_name_H-M   'P 1'
#
loop_
_entity.id
_entity.type
_entity.pdbx_description
1 polymer ?
#
loop_
_entity_poly.entity_id
_entity_poly.type
_entity_poly.pdbx_seq_one_letter_code
_entity_poly.pdbx_strand_id
1 'polypeptide(L)'
;MTPLDGRRGPFRVERCWATGYTEYRPYSITLQQLLDAGGYSAKVRERGKSGDTVLRGMMKRLPALLEEAQHLGLRVDWLVLMGGINDIIRHAEEVRGAVERNETLPLEYGLMAEEVWLGLQKLYGVCGRHGVKVLALTLLETGWELPEVEAERARLNDLIRGAHVRHDHVHVLDVAQDLPYPSGSSADPAVQALWDDVVHLSPAGYDRLGALVYDGLKHHLEKR
;
A
#
# COMPACT_ATOMS: atom_id res chain seq x y z
N MET A 1 -38.34 -0.65 -31.90
CA MET A 1 -37.29 -1.08 -30.94
C MET A 1 -36.00 -0.38 -31.34
N THR A 2 -35.63 0.65 -30.59
CA THR A 2 -34.39 1.42 -30.80
C THR A 2 -33.30 0.82 -29.91
N PRO A 3 -32.05 0.67 -30.36
CA PRO A 3 -30.98 0.16 -29.50
C PRO A 3 -30.65 1.16 -28.40
N LEU A 4 -30.50 0.66 -27.17
CA LEU A 4 -30.04 1.43 -26.02
C LEU A 4 -28.56 1.81 -26.22
N ASP A 5 -28.32 3.11 -26.26
CA ASP A 5 -27.04 3.79 -26.33
C ASP A 5 -26.18 3.47 -25.09
N GLY A 6 -25.02 2.83 -25.31
CA GLY A 6 -24.06 2.40 -24.31
C GLY A 6 -23.18 3.52 -23.76
N ARG A 7 -23.77 4.63 -23.27
CA ARG A 7 -22.99 5.69 -22.61
C ARG A 7 -22.61 5.27 -21.19
N ARG A 8 -21.37 4.79 -21.05
CA ARG A 8 -20.67 4.74 -19.75
C ARG A 8 -20.56 6.17 -19.21
N GLY A 9 -21.33 6.46 -18.16
CA GLY A 9 -21.25 7.75 -17.46
C GLY A 9 -19.89 7.94 -16.77
N PRO A 10 -19.46 9.19 -16.54
CA PRO A 10 -18.23 9.48 -15.80
C PRO A 10 -18.38 9.05 -14.34
N PHE A 11 -17.42 8.25 -13.85
CA PHE A 11 -17.36 7.85 -12.45
C PHE A 11 -17.12 9.07 -11.55
N ARG A 12 -17.87 9.13 -10.44
CA ARG A 12 -17.75 10.14 -9.39
C ARG A 12 -16.47 9.91 -8.60
N VAL A 13 -15.71 10.99 -8.36
CA VAL A 13 -14.53 11.01 -7.48
C VAL A 13 -15.04 11.26 -6.06
N GLU A 14 -14.87 10.28 -5.16
CA GLU A 14 -14.99 10.52 -3.72
C GLU A 14 -13.58 10.73 -3.15
N ARG A 15 -13.34 11.93 -2.63
CA ARG A 15 -12.08 12.32 -1.97
C ARG A 15 -12.04 11.74 -0.56
N CYS A 16 -10.94 11.12 -0.17
CA CYS A 16 -10.67 10.75 1.22
C CYS A 16 -9.75 11.81 1.84
N TRP A 17 -10.18 12.42 2.95
CA TRP A 17 -9.37 13.36 3.73
C TRP A 17 -8.40 12.57 4.62
N ALA A 18 -7.14 13.00 4.70
CA ALA A 18 -6.34 12.78 5.89
C ALA A 18 -5.84 14.13 6.42
N THR A 19 -5.94 14.30 7.72
CA THR A 19 -5.33 15.39 8.48
C THR A 19 -3.87 15.01 8.73
N GLY A 20 -2.93 15.77 8.17
CA GLY A 20 -1.48 15.53 8.34
C GLY A 20 -0.62 16.03 7.18
N TYR A 21 -1.18 16.15 5.97
CA TYR A 21 -0.44 16.62 4.80
C TYR A 21 -0.31 18.14 4.75
N THR A 22 0.85 18.64 4.30
CA THR A 22 0.96 20.00 3.76
C THR A 22 0.18 20.16 2.45
N GLU A 23 0.14 19.11 1.61
CA GLU A 23 -0.65 19.04 0.37
C GLU A 23 -1.04 17.58 0.00
N TYR A 24 -2.31 17.31 -0.29
CA TYR A 24 -2.76 15.96 -0.66
C TYR A 24 -2.39 15.61 -2.11
N ARG A 25 -1.43 14.69 -2.27
CA ARG A 25 -0.96 14.20 -3.58
C ARG A 25 -0.64 12.69 -3.55
N PRO A 26 -1.63 11.79 -3.74
CA PRO A 26 -1.37 10.36 -3.74
C PRO A 26 -0.55 9.93 -4.97
N TYR A 27 0.30 8.92 -4.79
CA TYR A 27 1.15 8.38 -5.87
C TYR A 27 0.37 7.93 -7.12
N SER A 28 -0.93 7.63 -6.96
CA SER A 28 -1.84 7.25 -8.04
C SER A 28 -1.98 8.32 -9.13
N ILE A 29 -1.76 9.60 -8.80
CA ILE A 29 -1.81 10.70 -9.77
C ILE A 29 -0.67 10.52 -10.79
N THR A 30 0.56 10.40 -10.29
CA THR A 30 1.75 10.25 -11.14
C THR A 30 1.77 8.91 -11.85
N LEU A 31 1.31 7.85 -11.20
CA LEU A 31 1.12 6.56 -11.87
C LEU A 31 0.16 6.67 -13.08
N GLN A 32 -0.99 7.33 -12.93
CA GLN A 32 -1.92 7.53 -14.04
C GLN A 32 -1.29 8.34 -15.17
N GLN A 33 -0.59 9.44 -14.85
CA GLN A 33 0.08 10.29 -15.84
C GLN A 33 1.12 9.51 -16.65
N LEU A 34 1.93 8.67 -16.00
CA LEU A 34 2.93 7.85 -16.66
C LEU A 34 2.32 6.73 -17.52
N LEU A 35 1.21 6.13 -17.07
CA LEU A 35 0.46 5.16 -17.86
C LEU A 35 -0.15 5.80 -19.12
N ASP A 36 -0.74 6.99 -18.98
CA ASP A 36 -1.31 7.74 -20.11
C ASP A 36 -0.22 8.14 -21.11
N ALA A 37 0.90 8.69 -20.63
CA ALA A 37 2.05 9.06 -21.46
C ALA A 37 2.70 7.85 -22.14
N GLY A 38 2.67 6.68 -21.48
CA GLY A 38 3.19 5.42 -22.01
C GLY A 38 2.27 4.73 -23.03
N GLY A 39 1.06 5.26 -23.29
CA GLY A 39 0.08 4.68 -24.22
C GLY A 39 -0.64 3.44 -23.67
N TYR A 40 -0.70 3.27 -22.35
CA TYR A 40 -1.37 2.12 -21.73
C TYR A 40 -2.88 2.35 -21.63
N SER A 41 -3.67 1.29 -21.83
CA SER A 41 -5.13 1.30 -21.63
C SER A 41 -5.55 1.16 -20.15
N ALA A 42 -4.79 1.72 -19.22
CA ALA A 42 -4.98 1.47 -17.79
C ALA A 42 -5.68 2.64 -17.10
N LYS A 43 -6.61 2.34 -16.17
CA LYS A 43 -7.24 3.33 -15.30
C LYS A 43 -6.91 3.03 -13.84
N VAL A 44 -6.20 3.95 -13.21
CA VAL A 44 -5.85 3.86 -11.79
C VAL A 44 -7.04 4.32 -10.94
N ARG A 45 -7.37 3.55 -9.89
CA ARG A 45 -8.36 3.90 -8.87
C ARG A 45 -7.71 3.88 -7.50
N GLU A 46 -7.62 5.06 -6.89
CA GLU A 46 -7.11 5.23 -5.53
C GLU A 46 -8.14 4.69 -4.52
N ARG A 47 -7.68 3.87 -3.57
CA ARG A 47 -8.50 3.17 -2.56
C ARG A 47 -7.79 3.07 -1.20
N GLY A 48 -6.69 3.80 -1.04
CA GLY A 48 -5.99 3.99 0.22
C GLY A 48 -6.88 4.71 1.22
N LYS A 49 -6.69 4.39 2.49
CA LYS A 49 -7.42 5.00 3.59
C LYS A 49 -6.43 5.26 4.72
N SER A 50 -6.36 6.51 5.16
CA SER A 50 -5.47 6.89 6.25
C SER A 50 -5.79 6.10 7.52
N GLY A 51 -4.75 5.65 8.22
CA GLY A 51 -4.84 4.85 9.44
C GLY A 51 -5.42 3.44 9.25
N ASP A 52 -5.65 2.99 8.02
CA ASP A 52 -6.20 1.67 7.75
C ASP A 52 -5.19 0.56 8.07
N THR A 53 -5.71 -0.57 8.53
CA THR A 53 -4.91 -1.71 8.97
C THR A 53 -5.24 -2.95 8.14
N VAL A 54 -4.24 -3.81 7.96
CA VAL A 54 -4.41 -5.09 7.27
C VAL A 54 -5.44 -5.92 8.02
N LEU A 55 -5.24 -6.12 9.32
CA LEU A 55 -6.02 -7.07 10.13
C LEU A 55 -7.46 -6.64 10.39
N ARG A 56 -7.81 -5.36 10.16
CA ARG A 56 -9.17 -4.87 10.36
C ARG A 56 -9.79 -4.38 9.06
N GLY A 57 -9.43 -3.19 8.60
CA GLY A 57 -10.18 -2.54 7.53
C GLY A 57 -9.90 -3.12 6.15
N MET A 58 -8.64 -3.40 5.79
CA MET A 58 -8.32 -3.96 4.47
C MET A 58 -8.94 -5.34 4.26
N MET A 59 -8.93 -6.20 5.30
CA MET A 59 -9.59 -7.51 5.30
C MET A 59 -11.10 -7.47 5.01
N LYS A 60 -11.75 -6.33 5.22
CA LYS A 60 -13.16 -6.12 4.86
C LYS A 60 -13.31 -5.43 3.51
N ARG A 61 -12.54 -4.37 3.27
CA ARG A 61 -12.71 -3.48 2.12
C ARG A 61 -12.28 -4.11 0.80
N LEU A 62 -11.16 -4.85 0.78
CA LEU A 62 -10.64 -5.40 -0.46
C LEU A 62 -11.56 -6.48 -1.05
N PRO A 63 -12.03 -7.49 -0.28
CA PRO A 63 -12.99 -8.46 -0.81
C PRO A 63 -14.27 -7.80 -1.34
N ALA A 64 -14.85 -6.88 -0.56
CA ALA A 64 -16.06 -6.15 -0.96
C ALA A 64 -15.85 -5.36 -2.26
N LEU A 65 -14.68 -4.73 -2.44
CA LEU A 65 -14.35 -4.00 -3.66
C LEU A 65 -14.28 -4.91 -4.89
N LEU A 66 -13.67 -6.09 -4.75
CA LEU A 66 -13.53 -7.04 -5.85
C LEU A 66 -14.88 -7.70 -6.20
N GLU A 67 -15.69 -8.01 -5.19
CA GLU A 67 -17.07 -8.48 -5.38
C GLU A 67 -17.93 -7.43 -6.09
N GLU A 68 -17.87 -6.16 -5.66
CA GLU A 68 -18.58 -5.05 -6.31
C GLU A 68 -18.12 -4.87 -7.76
N ALA A 69 -16.81 -4.87 -8.01
CA ALA A 69 -16.27 -4.75 -9.36
C ALA A 69 -16.79 -5.88 -10.27
N GLN A 70 -16.77 -7.13 -9.78
CA GLN A 70 -17.29 -8.28 -10.49
C GLN A 70 -18.80 -8.15 -10.79
N HIS A 71 -19.60 -7.73 -9.81
CA HIS A 71 -21.04 -7.50 -10.00
C HIS A 71 -21.34 -6.41 -11.03
N LEU A 72 -20.50 -5.38 -11.11
CA LEU A 72 -20.62 -4.29 -12.08
C LEU A 72 -20.03 -4.64 -13.47
N GLY A 73 -19.51 -5.85 -13.66
CA GLY A 73 -18.81 -6.24 -14.89
C GLY A 73 -17.53 -5.44 -15.13
N LEU A 74 -16.93 -4.90 -14.07
CA LEU A 74 -15.66 -4.18 -14.12
C LEU A 74 -14.52 -5.17 -13.90
N ARG A 75 -13.59 -5.20 -14.86
CA ARG A 75 -12.37 -5.98 -14.73
C ARG A 75 -11.33 -5.21 -13.93
N VAL A 76 -10.75 -5.88 -12.93
CA VAL A 76 -9.57 -5.42 -12.19
C VAL A 76 -8.43 -6.35 -12.56
N ASP A 77 -7.41 -5.85 -13.25
CA ASP A 77 -6.27 -6.66 -13.68
C ASP A 77 -5.16 -6.71 -12.63
N TRP A 78 -4.94 -5.57 -11.96
CA TRP A 78 -3.85 -5.36 -11.02
C TRP A 78 -4.34 -4.68 -9.76
N LEU A 79 -3.81 -5.12 -8.63
CA LEU A 79 -3.88 -4.44 -7.34
C LEU A 79 -2.47 -4.06 -6.90
N VAL A 80 -2.25 -2.77 -6.65
CA VAL A 80 -1.05 -2.31 -5.93
C VAL A 80 -1.39 -2.26 -4.45
N LEU A 81 -0.67 -3.03 -3.62
CA LEU A 81 -1.00 -3.20 -2.21
C LEU A 81 0.20 -2.84 -1.32
N MET A 82 -0.02 -1.87 -0.43
CA MET A 82 0.88 -1.51 0.66
C MET A 82 0.03 -1.40 1.93
N GLY A 83 0.41 -2.12 2.99
CA GLY A 83 -0.34 -2.12 4.24
C GLY A 83 0.40 -2.90 5.32
N GLY A 84 0.21 -2.49 6.58
CA GLY A 84 0.82 -3.15 7.74
C GLY A 84 1.44 -2.18 8.74
N ILE A 85 1.89 -1.00 8.30
CA ILE A 85 2.55 -0.06 9.20
C ILE A 85 1.61 0.38 10.34
N ASN A 86 0.34 0.69 10.05
CA ASN A 86 -0.62 1.07 11.09
C ASN A 86 -0.95 -0.08 12.05
N ASP A 87 -0.88 -1.34 11.60
CA ASP A 87 -1.06 -2.51 12.47
C ASP A 87 0.09 -2.56 13.50
N ILE A 88 1.34 -2.43 13.02
CA ILE A 88 2.55 -2.45 13.85
C ILE A 88 2.54 -1.31 14.87
N ILE A 89 2.24 -0.09 14.42
CA ILE A 89 2.26 1.11 15.25
C ILE A 89 1.21 1.00 16.36
N ARG A 90 -0.03 0.65 16.00
CA ARG A 90 -1.11 0.53 16.98
C ARG A 90 -0.82 -0.55 18.00
N HIS A 91 -0.24 -1.68 17.57
CA HIS A 91 0.17 -2.73 18.49
C HIS A 91 1.24 -2.24 19.47
N ALA A 92 2.26 -1.53 18.98
CA ALA A 92 3.30 -0.96 19.84
C ALA A 92 2.72 0.04 20.87
N GLU A 93 1.77 0.89 20.46
CA GLU A 93 1.06 1.81 21.37
C GLU A 93 0.22 1.05 22.42
N GLU A 94 -0.53 0.03 21.99
CA GLU A 94 -1.35 -0.82 22.88
C GLU A 94 -0.48 -1.51 23.94
N VAL A 95 0.67 -2.06 23.52
CA VAL A 95 1.66 -2.70 24.39
C VAL A 95 2.26 -1.70 25.37
N ARG A 96 2.72 -0.55 24.89
CA ARG A 96 3.31 0.50 25.76
C ARG A 96 2.32 0.90 26.85
N GLY A 97 1.06 1.12 26.49
CA GLY A 97 0.01 1.41 27.46
C GLY A 97 -0.23 0.27 28.46
N ALA A 98 -0.18 -0.99 28.03
CA ALA A 98 -0.32 -2.14 28.92
C ALA A 98 0.84 -2.24 29.92
N VAL A 99 2.07 -2.00 29.46
CA VAL A 99 3.27 -1.95 30.32
C VAL A 99 3.16 -0.83 31.36
N GLU A 100 2.73 0.37 30.95
CA GLU A 100 2.50 1.50 31.86
C GLU A 100 1.43 1.19 32.93
N ARG A 101 0.44 0.38 32.59
CA ARG A 101 -0.60 -0.10 33.51
C ARG A 101 -0.19 -1.34 34.32
N ASN A 102 1.04 -1.83 34.16
CA ASN A 102 1.57 -3.05 34.79
C ASN A 102 0.70 -4.29 34.50
N GLU A 103 0.17 -4.37 33.27
CA GLU A 103 -0.59 -5.51 32.78
C GLU A 103 0.34 -6.60 32.25
N THR A 104 -0.04 -7.86 32.40
CA THR A 104 0.69 -8.98 31.80
C THR A 104 0.51 -8.95 30.28
N LEU A 105 1.62 -8.84 29.54
CA LEU A 105 1.59 -8.93 28.08
C LEU A 105 1.29 -10.37 27.62
N PRO A 106 0.56 -10.55 26.50
CA PRO A 106 0.36 -11.85 25.89
C PRO A 106 1.69 -12.55 25.55
N LEU A 107 1.71 -13.88 25.59
CA LEU A 107 2.90 -14.68 25.22
C LEU A 107 3.31 -14.47 23.74
N GLU A 108 2.36 -14.06 22.92
CA GLU A 108 2.48 -13.75 21.49
C GLU A 108 2.97 -12.32 21.18
N TYR A 109 3.47 -11.62 22.20
CA TYR A 109 4.15 -10.34 22.01
C TYR A 109 5.36 -10.48 21.06
N GLY A 110 5.49 -9.55 20.10
CA GLY A 110 6.57 -9.55 19.11
C GLY A 110 6.33 -10.47 17.90
N LEU A 111 5.07 -10.78 17.59
CA LEU A 111 4.66 -11.56 16.41
C LEU A 111 3.79 -10.74 15.43
N MET A 112 3.82 -9.41 15.55
CA MET A 112 2.91 -8.53 14.81
C MET A 112 3.19 -8.61 13.31
N ALA A 113 4.45 -8.66 12.89
CA ALA A 113 4.85 -8.85 11.52
C ALA A 113 4.29 -10.16 10.93
N GLU A 114 4.37 -11.26 11.67
CA GLU A 114 3.83 -12.56 11.26
C GLU A 114 2.31 -12.52 11.13
N GLU A 115 1.60 -11.89 12.07
CA GLU A 115 0.14 -11.77 12.00
C GLU A 115 -0.30 -10.91 10.81
N VAL A 116 0.32 -9.75 10.62
CA VAL A 116 0.06 -8.87 9.47
C VAL A 116 0.37 -9.62 8.17
N TRP A 117 1.47 -10.35 8.12
CA TRP A 117 1.84 -11.17 6.98
C TRP A 117 0.78 -12.22 6.65
N LEU A 118 0.25 -12.94 7.65
CA LEU A 118 -0.88 -13.87 7.44
C LEU A 118 -2.12 -13.14 6.89
N GLY A 119 -2.38 -11.91 7.35
CA GLY A 119 -3.42 -11.04 6.79
C GLY A 119 -3.17 -10.70 5.32
N LEU A 120 -1.96 -10.27 4.96
CA LEU A 120 -1.57 -9.97 3.58
C LEU A 120 -1.70 -11.20 2.67
N GLN A 121 -1.27 -12.38 3.13
CA GLN A 121 -1.43 -13.63 2.38
C GLN A 121 -2.91 -13.94 2.10
N LYS A 122 -3.81 -13.69 3.06
CA LYS A 122 -5.26 -13.85 2.84
C LYS A 122 -5.76 -12.88 1.78
N LEU A 123 -5.33 -11.62 1.82
CA LEU A 123 -5.69 -10.61 0.79
C LEU A 123 -5.17 -11.00 -0.60
N TYR A 124 -3.92 -11.46 -0.70
CA TYR A 124 -3.34 -11.96 -1.96
C TYR A 124 -4.13 -13.17 -2.50
N GLY A 125 -4.53 -14.08 -1.60
CA GLY A 125 -5.39 -15.20 -1.95
C GLY A 125 -6.76 -14.78 -2.46
N VAL A 126 -7.37 -13.72 -1.90
CA VAL A 126 -8.61 -13.12 -2.42
C VAL A 126 -8.38 -12.61 -3.84
N CYS A 127 -7.32 -11.84 -4.09
CA CYS A 127 -6.99 -11.33 -5.43
C CYS A 127 -6.87 -12.47 -6.45
N GLY A 128 -6.13 -13.53 -6.11
CA GLY A 128 -5.96 -14.69 -7.00
C GLY A 128 -7.28 -15.37 -7.38
N ARG A 129 -8.23 -15.49 -6.44
CA ARG A 129 -9.57 -16.06 -6.73
C ARG A 129 -10.40 -15.21 -7.69
N HIS A 130 -10.14 -13.90 -7.76
CA HIS A 130 -10.76 -13.00 -8.73
C HIS A 130 -9.92 -12.82 -10.01
N GLY A 131 -8.82 -13.58 -10.18
CA GLY A 131 -7.92 -13.45 -11.33
C GLY A 131 -7.12 -12.15 -11.35
N VAL A 132 -6.99 -11.47 -10.20
CA VAL A 132 -6.28 -10.19 -10.04
C VAL A 132 -4.82 -10.46 -9.69
N LYS A 133 -3.89 -9.84 -10.43
CA LYS A 133 -2.46 -9.84 -10.08
C LYS A 133 -2.17 -8.80 -9.01
N VAL A 134 -1.19 -9.06 -8.16
CA VAL A 134 -0.81 -8.16 -7.08
C VAL A 134 0.60 -7.64 -7.30
N LEU A 135 0.79 -6.33 -7.19
CA LEU A 135 2.08 -5.73 -6.94
C LEU A 135 2.15 -5.37 -5.45
N ALA A 136 2.82 -6.22 -4.68
CA ALA A 136 3.03 -6.06 -3.25
C ALA A 136 4.19 -5.11 -3.00
N LEU A 137 3.95 -4.05 -2.22
CA LEU A 137 4.96 -3.08 -1.85
C LEU A 137 5.46 -3.39 -0.44
N THR A 138 6.78 -3.31 -0.24
CA THR A 138 7.35 -3.24 1.11
C THR A 138 6.92 -1.96 1.81
N LEU A 139 6.93 -1.96 3.14
CA LEU A 139 6.70 -0.78 3.96
C LEU A 139 7.92 0.15 3.93
N LEU A 140 7.68 1.43 3.65
CA LEU A 140 8.70 2.47 3.79
C LEU A 140 9.19 2.56 5.23
N GLU A 141 10.45 2.97 5.40
CA GLU A 141 11.01 3.33 6.70
C GLU A 141 10.28 4.51 7.33
N THR A 142 10.45 4.69 8.64
CA THR A 142 9.90 5.84 9.37
C THR A 142 11.02 6.53 10.15
N GLY A 143 10.87 7.82 10.40
CA GLY A 143 11.73 8.61 11.28
C GLY A 143 11.42 8.47 12.76
N TRP A 144 10.57 7.52 13.15
CA TRP A 144 10.32 7.26 14.55
C TRP A 144 11.47 6.51 15.19
N GLU A 145 11.96 7.03 16.32
CA GLU A 145 12.98 6.39 17.13
C GLU A 145 12.35 5.31 18.05
N LEU A 146 11.65 4.36 17.44
CA LEU A 146 10.96 3.25 18.11
C LEU A 146 11.53 1.91 17.58
N PRO A 147 12.60 1.39 18.20
CA PRO A 147 13.29 0.19 17.70
C PRO A 147 12.39 -1.03 17.54
N GLU A 148 11.36 -1.17 18.38
CA GLU A 148 10.39 -2.27 18.29
C GLU A 148 9.49 -2.15 17.04
N VAL A 149 9.08 -0.94 16.65
CA VAL A 149 8.30 -0.71 15.42
C VAL A 149 9.17 -0.99 14.20
N GLU A 150 10.42 -0.54 14.24
CA GLU A 150 11.36 -0.75 13.13
C GLU A 150 11.71 -2.24 12.96
N ALA A 151 11.91 -2.98 14.05
CA ALA A 151 12.17 -4.41 14.01
C ALA A 151 11.02 -5.19 13.36
N GLU A 152 9.77 -4.90 13.77
CA GLU A 152 8.56 -5.51 13.19
C GLU A 152 8.37 -5.11 11.72
N ARG A 153 8.61 -3.85 11.37
CA ARG A 153 8.53 -3.37 9.99
C ARG A 153 9.55 -4.06 9.09
N ALA A 154 10.81 -4.12 9.52
CA ALA A 154 11.88 -4.80 8.80
C ALA A 154 11.56 -6.29 8.62
N ARG A 155 11.09 -6.95 9.69
CA ARG A 155 10.64 -8.34 9.67
C ARG A 155 9.50 -8.57 8.68
N LEU A 156 8.49 -7.70 8.67
CA LEU A 156 7.38 -7.78 7.72
C LEU A 156 7.86 -7.59 6.27
N ASN A 157 8.81 -6.68 6.03
CA ASN A 157 9.39 -6.49 4.70
C ASN A 157 10.14 -7.74 4.21
N ASP A 158 10.88 -8.44 5.08
CA ASP A 158 11.52 -9.71 4.72
C ASP A 158 10.49 -10.78 4.32
N LEU A 159 9.37 -10.84 5.01
CA LEU A 159 8.25 -11.73 4.66
C LEU A 159 7.63 -11.34 3.31
N ILE A 160 7.42 -10.04 3.05
CA ILE A 160 6.88 -9.52 1.78
C ILE A 160 7.83 -9.84 0.62
N ARG A 161 9.15 -9.70 0.79
CA ARG A 161 10.15 -10.05 -0.24
C ARG A 161 10.04 -11.51 -0.67
N GLY A 162 9.72 -12.40 0.27
CA GLY A 162 9.47 -13.82 0.01
C GLY A 162 8.10 -14.16 -0.58
N ALA A 163 7.21 -13.19 -0.82
CA ALA A 163 5.81 -13.46 -1.18
C ALA A 163 5.63 -14.25 -2.49
N HIS A 164 6.49 -13.99 -3.47
CA HIS A 164 6.45 -14.62 -4.78
C HIS A 164 6.64 -16.15 -4.73
N VAL A 165 7.24 -16.69 -3.66
CA VAL A 165 7.43 -18.14 -3.48
C VAL A 165 6.10 -18.89 -3.29
N ARG A 166 5.04 -18.20 -2.85
CA ARG A 166 3.76 -18.82 -2.48
C ARG A 166 2.61 -18.49 -3.42
N HIS A 167 2.77 -17.49 -4.29
CA HIS A 167 1.67 -16.97 -5.12
C HIS A 167 2.21 -16.47 -6.47
N ASP A 168 2.01 -17.23 -7.54
CA ASP A 168 2.53 -16.90 -8.89
C ASP A 168 1.94 -15.58 -9.47
N HIS A 169 0.79 -15.14 -8.95
CA HIS A 169 0.14 -13.87 -9.34
C HIS A 169 0.60 -12.67 -8.50
N VAL A 170 1.57 -12.85 -7.60
CA VAL A 170 2.13 -11.80 -6.74
C VAL A 170 3.53 -11.43 -7.19
N HIS A 171 3.71 -10.16 -7.51
CA HIS A 171 4.98 -9.51 -7.82
C HIS A 171 5.36 -8.59 -6.66
N VAL A 172 6.65 -8.47 -6.35
CA VAL A 172 7.13 -7.63 -5.25
C VAL A 172 7.90 -6.43 -5.81
N LEU A 173 7.65 -5.25 -5.24
CA LEU A 173 8.43 -4.04 -5.46
C LEU A 173 8.96 -3.54 -4.12
N ASP A 174 10.28 -3.53 -3.97
CA ASP A 174 10.97 -3.11 -2.74
C ASP A 174 11.12 -1.59 -2.68
N VAL A 175 10.00 -0.91 -2.45
CA VAL A 175 9.99 0.55 -2.31
C VAL A 175 10.75 1.03 -1.07
N ALA A 176 11.00 0.17 -0.08
CA ALA A 176 11.78 0.54 1.10
C ALA A 176 13.26 0.74 0.74
N GLN A 177 13.78 -0.09 -0.17
CA GLN A 177 15.12 0.07 -0.72
C GLN A 177 15.23 1.31 -1.63
N ASP A 178 14.21 1.59 -2.43
CA ASP A 178 14.24 2.65 -3.44
C ASP A 178 13.86 4.05 -2.91
N LEU A 179 13.24 4.10 -1.73
CA LEU A 179 12.84 5.32 -1.00
C LEU A 179 13.24 5.19 0.49
N PRO A 180 14.54 5.21 0.80
CA PRO A 180 15.01 5.14 2.19
C PRO A 180 14.62 6.40 2.97
N TYR A 181 14.42 6.24 4.27
CA TYR A 181 14.22 7.39 5.15
C TYR A 181 15.55 8.11 5.39
N PRO A 182 15.59 9.45 5.30
CA PRO A 182 16.78 10.23 5.59
C PRO A 182 17.11 10.15 7.09
N SER A 183 18.03 9.27 7.48
CA SER A 183 18.50 9.17 8.86
C SER A 183 19.88 9.80 9.05
N GLY A 184 20.08 10.44 10.20
CA GLY A 184 21.34 11.07 10.58
C GLY A 184 21.58 12.46 9.98
N SER A 185 22.61 13.15 10.49
CA SER A 185 22.97 14.53 10.14
C SER A 185 23.64 14.69 8.78
N SER A 186 23.93 13.59 8.09
CA SER A 186 24.55 13.56 6.75
C SER A 186 23.58 13.06 5.66
N ALA A 187 22.27 13.01 5.95
CA ALA A 187 21.29 12.59 4.96
C ALA A 187 21.33 13.52 3.73
N ASP A 188 21.21 12.93 2.53
CA ASP A 188 21.16 13.68 1.28
C ASP A 188 19.94 14.62 1.29
N PRO A 189 20.11 15.94 1.13
CA PRO A 189 19.01 16.89 1.07
C PRO A 189 17.96 16.55 0.00
N ALA A 190 18.38 15.93 -1.11
CA ALA A 190 17.46 15.50 -2.16
C ALA A 190 16.56 14.34 -1.69
N VAL A 191 17.11 13.40 -0.92
CA VAL A 191 16.33 12.33 -0.28
C VAL A 191 15.44 12.92 0.79
N GLN A 192 15.94 13.86 1.60
CA GLN A 192 15.16 14.51 2.65
C GLN A 192 13.94 15.27 2.10
N ALA A 193 14.07 15.92 0.95
CA ALA A 193 12.97 16.63 0.29
C ALA A 193 11.82 15.71 -0.18
N LEU A 194 12.02 14.39 -0.21
CA LEU A 194 10.96 13.42 -0.53
C LEU A 194 10.03 13.12 0.66
N TRP A 195 10.33 13.63 1.85
CA TRP A 195 9.58 13.37 3.08
C TRP A 195 8.96 14.66 3.62
N ASP A 196 7.69 14.61 4.02
CA ASP A 196 6.96 15.73 4.63
C ASP A 196 7.14 15.70 6.15
N ASP A 197 7.10 14.49 6.73
CA ASP A 197 7.36 14.24 8.14
C ASP A 197 8.06 12.88 8.34
N VAL A 198 7.99 12.36 9.57
CA VAL A 198 8.59 11.09 9.98
C VAL A 198 7.91 9.84 9.40
N VAL A 199 6.79 9.95 8.69
CA VAL A 199 6.07 8.79 8.12
C VAL A 199 5.46 9.07 6.75
N HIS A 200 5.17 10.33 6.43
CA HIS A 200 4.53 10.75 5.19
C HIS A 200 5.56 11.28 4.19
N LEU A 201 5.38 10.85 2.94
CA LEU A 201 6.11 11.42 1.81
C LEU A 201 5.60 12.83 1.50
N SER A 202 6.50 13.68 1.00
CA SER A 202 6.13 14.95 0.38
C SER A 202 5.41 14.71 -0.96
N PRO A 203 4.79 15.74 -1.56
CA PRO A 203 4.28 15.65 -2.94
C PRO A 203 5.30 15.07 -3.94
N ALA A 204 6.58 15.46 -3.82
CA ALA A 204 7.66 14.94 -4.66
C ALA A 204 8.00 13.47 -4.33
N GLY A 205 7.95 13.09 -3.05
CA GLY A 205 8.10 11.70 -2.63
C GLY A 205 6.99 10.80 -3.18
N TYR A 206 5.73 11.24 -3.14
CA TYR A 206 4.62 10.49 -3.75
C TYR A 206 4.73 10.40 -5.27
N ASP A 207 5.27 11.42 -5.94
CA ASP A 207 5.59 11.35 -7.36
C ASP A 207 6.66 10.31 -7.66
N ARG A 208 7.72 10.28 -6.83
CA ARG A 208 8.76 9.27 -6.93
C ARG A 208 8.21 7.86 -6.70
N LEU A 209 7.35 7.66 -5.69
CA LEU A 209 6.67 6.39 -5.46
C LEU A 209 5.79 6.00 -6.66
N GLY A 210 5.07 6.95 -7.24
CA GLY A 210 4.24 6.72 -8.43
C GLY A 210 5.06 6.25 -9.64
N ALA A 211 6.26 6.81 -9.81
CA ALA A 211 7.20 6.40 -10.85
C ALA A 211 7.77 4.99 -10.60
N LEU A 212 8.11 4.65 -9.35
CA LEU A 212 8.57 3.29 -9.00
C LEU A 212 7.48 2.25 -9.26
N VAL A 213 6.23 2.53 -8.86
CA VAL A 213 5.09 1.65 -9.13
C VAL A 213 4.86 1.51 -10.64
N TYR A 214 5.00 2.60 -11.42
CA TYR A 214 4.92 2.52 -12.87
C TYR A 214 5.98 1.60 -13.45
N ASP A 215 7.24 1.74 -13.02
CA ASP A 215 8.34 0.89 -13.48
C ASP A 215 8.12 -0.58 -13.13
N GLY A 216 7.56 -0.87 -11.96
CA GLY A 216 7.17 -2.21 -11.53
C GLY A 216 6.01 -2.82 -12.33
N LEU A 217 5.17 -2.00 -12.98
CA LEU A 217 4.00 -2.47 -13.75
C LEU A 217 4.20 -2.49 -15.26
N LYS A 218 4.98 -1.56 -15.82
CA LYS A 218 4.97 -1.24 -17.27
C LYS A 218 5.29 -2.41 -18.18
N HIS A 219 6.06 -3.39 -17.71
CA HIS A 219 6.42 -4.60 -18.47
C HIS A 219 5.34 -5.70 -18.42
N HIS A 220 4.34 -5.54 -17.56
CA HIS A 220 3.24 -6.48 -17.40
C HIS A 220 1.90 -5.99 -17.97
N LEU A 221 1.88 -4.76 -18.47
CA LEU A 221 0.69 -4.12 -19.05
C LEU A 221 0.75 -4.14 -20.58
N GLU A 222 -0.41 -4.31 -21.19
CA GLU A 222 -0.57 -4.22 -22.64
C GLU A 222 -0.69 -2.76 -23.08
N LYS A 223 0.06 -2.39 -24.11
CA LYS A 223 -0.07 -1.09 -24.78
C LYS A 223 -1.24 -1.12 -25.75
N ARG A 224 -1.84 0.05 -25.98
CA ARG A 224 -2.81 0.23 -27.07
C ARG A 224 -2.14 0.27 -28.43
#